data_AF-A0A916QYJ7-F1
#
_entry.id   AF-A0A916QYJ7-F1
#
_cell.length_a   1.000
_cell.length_b   1.000
_cell.length_c   1.000
_cell.angle_alpha   90.00
_cell.angle_beta   90.00
_cell.angle_gamma   90.00
#
_symmetry.space_group_name_H-M   'P 1'
#
loop_
_entity.id
_entity.type
_entity.pdbx_description
1 polymer ?
#
loop_
_entity_poly.entity_id
_entity_poly.type
_entity_poly.pdbx_seq_one_letter_code
_entity_poly.pdbx_strand_id
1 'polypeptide(L)' 'MTYNDFTDKAFLPIDTIYYDSRLNLHSVKVENKKYDGILPSDHFPVVVEFD' A
#
# COMPACT_ATOMS: atom_id res chain seq x y z
N MET A 1 -20.79 -13.28 7.75
CA MET A 1 -19.57 -12.59 7.27
C MET A 1 -18.84 -12.10 8.50
N THR A 2 -17.69 -12.67 8.82
CA THR A 2 -16.82 -12.15 9.86
C THR A 2 -16.21 -10.85 9.31
N TYR A 3 -16.55 -9.74 9.94
CA TYR A 3 -15.90 -8.46 9.70
C TYR A 3 -14.43 -8.65 10.08
N ASN A 4 -13.53 -8.60 9.11
CA ASN A 4 -12.11 -8.56 9.43
C ASN A 4 -11.86 -7.16 10.00
N ASP A 5 -11.60 -7.07 11.31
CA ASP A 5 -11.24 -5.83 12.01
C ASP A 5 -9.82 -5.40 11.60
N PHE A 6 -9.67 -4.90 10.37
CA PHE A 6 -8.42 -4.31 9.91
C PHE A 6 -8.26 -2.93 10.55
N THR A 7 -7.14 -2.72 11.23
CA THR A 7 -6.84 -1.43 11.84
C THR A 7 -6.46 -0.43 10.74
N ASP A 8 -6.99 0.80 10.80
CA ASP A 8 -6.60 1.87 9.88
C ASP A 8 -5.27 2.54 10.21
N LYS A 9 -4.49 1.91 11.11
CA LYS A 9 -3.20 2.40 11.57
C LYS A 9 -2.08 1.54 11.00
N ALA A 10 -1.30 2.11 10.09
CA ALA A 10 -0.05 1.51 9.66
C ALA A 10 0.93 1.42 10.85
N PHE A 11 1.61 0.28 11.00
CA PHE A 11 2.51 0.03 12.12
C PHE A 11 3.85 -0.61 11.73
N LEU A 12 3.91 -1.36 10.62
CA LEU A 12 5.16 -1.96 10.10
C LEU A 12 5.19 -1.96 8.55
N PRO A 13 6.33 -1.64 7.92
CA PRO A 13 6.50 -1.73 6.47
C PRO A 13 7.01 -3.12 6.06
N ILE A 14 6.11 -4.08 5.86
CA ILE A 14 6.48 -5.47 5.47
C ILE A 14 6.32 -5.75 3.98
N ASP A 15 5.57 -4.93 3.25
CA ASP A 15 5.44 -5.01 1.80
C ASP A 15 6.53 -4.18 1.12
N THR A 16 7.21 -4.75 0.13
CA THR A 16 8.33 -4.09 -0.54
C THR A 16 8.34 -4.41 -2.03
N ILE A 17 8.54 -3.38 -2.86
CA ILE A 17 8.75 -3.52 -4.30
C ILE A 17 10.25 -3.34 -4.58
N TYR A 18 10.90 -4.42 -5.00
CA TYR A 18 12.28 -4.38 -5.49
C TYR A 18 12.27 -4.11 -6.99
N TYR A 19 13.15 -3.23 -7.45
CA TYR A 19 13.26 -2.86 -8.86
C TYR A 19 14.73 -2.69 -9.27
N ASP A 20 14.97 -2.76 -10.58
CA ASP A 20 16.30 -2.61 -11.17
C ASP A 20 16.73 -1.14 -11.15
N SER A 21 17.97 -0.85 -10.74
CA SER A 21 18.49 0.52 -10.62
C SER A 21 18.56 1.29 -11.95
N ARG A 22 18.36 0.61 -13.09
CA ARG A 22 18.24 1.23 -14.42
C ARG A 22 16.87 1.87 -14.67
N LEU A 23 15.86 1.56 -13.87
CA LEU A 23 14.55 2.23 -13.95
C LEU A 23 14.60 3.56 -13.21
N ASN A 24 14.08 4.61 -13.85
CA ASN A 24 13.96 5.92 -13.22
C ASN A 24 12.71 5.94 -12.35
N LEU A 25 12.91 5.97 -11.03
CA LEU A 25 11.82 6.09 -10.07
C LEU A 25 11.25 7.52 -10.13
N HIS A 26 9.99 7.62 -10.54
CA HIS A 26 9.26 8.89 -10.56
C HIS A 26 8.67 9.21 -9.18
N SER A 27 7.93 8.26 -8.59
CA SER A 27 7.27 8.46 -7.30
C SER A 27 7.05 7.16 -6.52
N VAL A 28 6.92 7.27 -5.20
CA VAL A 28 6.54 6.18 -4.30
C VAL A 28 5.58 6.69 -3.23
N LYS A 29 4.50 5.94 -2.98
CA LYS A 29 3.54 6.22 -1.91
C LYS A 29 2.94 4.94 -1.34
N VAL A 30 2.46 5.03 -0.11
CA VAL A 30 1.55 4.04 0.48
C VAL A 30 0.14 4.60 0.36
N GLU A 31 -0.75 3.88 -0.32
CA GLU A 31 -2.14 4.30 -0.49
C GLU A 31 -3.00 3.77 0.67
N ASN A 32 -3.38 4.66 1.59
CA ASN A 32 -4.18 4.34 2.78
C ASN A 32 -5.67 4.73 2.66
N LYS A 33 -6.14 4.91 1.43
CA LYS A 33 -7.51 5.36 1.15
C LYS A 33 -8.52 4.25 1.47
N LYS A 34 -9.58 4.61 2.19
CA LYS A 34 -10.78 3.78 2.35
C LYS A 34 -11.69 3.94 1.14
N TYR A 35 -12.28 2.85 0.66
CA TYR A 35 -13.27 2.85 -0.41
C TYR A 35 -14.64 2.62 0.23
N ASP A 36 -15.56 3.57 0.06
CA ASP A 36 -16.88 3.58 0.73
C ASP A 36 -16.80 3.39 2.25
N GLY A 37 -15.76 3.95 2.87
CA GLY A 37 -15.51 3.84 4.31
C GLY A 37 -14.89 2.50 4.76
N ILE A 38 -14.62 1.58 3.83
CA ILE A 38 -14.11 0.23 4.09
C ILE A 38 -12.64 0.13 3.66
N LEU A 39 -11.83 -0.56 4.46
CA LEU A 39 -10.52 -1.04 4.04
C LEU A 39 -10.71 -2.34 3.25
N PRO A 40 -10.27 -2.40 1.98
CA PRO A 40 -10.44 -3.61 1.17
C PRO A 40 -9.48 -4.74 1.56
N SER A 41 -8.44 -4.45 2.35
CA SER A 41 -7.34 -5.35 2.72
C SER A 41 -6.80 -5.00 4.11
N ASP A 42 -6.14 -5.95 4.79
CA ASP A 42 -5.32 -5.72 6.00
C ASP A 42 -4.02 -4.95 5.69
N HIS A 43 -3.59 -4.94 4.43
CA HIS A 43 -2.39 -4.28 3.97
C HIS A 43 -2.73 -3.03 3.15
N PHE A 44 -1.90 -1.99 3.27
CA PHE A 44 -1.99 -0.81 2.42
C PHE A 44 -1.15 -1.01 1.15
N PRO A 45 -1.70 -0.77 -0.05
CA PRO A 45 -0.94 -0.85 -1.29
C PRO A 45 0.29 0.07 -1.29
N VAL A 46 1.44 -0.49 -1.68
CA VAL A 46 2.62 0.28 -2.06
C VAL A 46 2.53 0.58 -3.55
N VAL A 47 2.42 1.85 -3.91
CA VAL A 47 2.30 2.31 -5.29
C VAL A 47 3.60 2.97 -5.70
N VAL A 48 4.17 2.52 -6.82
CA VAL A 48 5.42 3.02 -7.39
C VAL A 48 5.16 3.42 -8.84
N GLU A 49 5.65 4.60 -9.23
CA GLU A 49 5.61 5.10 -10.59
C GLU A 49 7.05 5.21 -11.11
N PHE A 50 7.28 4.72 -12.32
CA PHE A 50 8.54 4.85 -13.05
C PHE A 50 8.32 5.75 -14.28
N ASP A 51 9.35 6.44 -14.74
CA ASP A 51 9.32 7.19 -16.01
C ASP A 51 9.31 6.27 -17.24
#